data_AF-A0A314ZFY6-F1
#
_entry.id   AF-A0A314ZFY6-F1
#
_cell.length_a   1.000
_cell.length_b   1.000
_cell.length_c   1.000
_cell.angle_alpha   90.00
_cell.angle_beta   90.00
_cell.angle_gamma   90.00
#
_symmetry.space_group_name_H-M   'P 1'
#
loop_
_entity.id
_entity.type
_entity.pdbx_description
1 polymer ?
#
loop_
_entity_poly.entity_id
_entity_poly.type
_entity_poly.pdbx_seq_one_letter_code
_entity_poly.pdbx_strand_id
1 'polypeptide(L)'
;MRAGICDMVAIARFMNVTLIVPELDNTSFWNDRSRFEDVFDVDYFISSLRDEVRILKVLPHKQIRRVEIATLYSMPPASWSNMSYYDQMILPRIKKYGVVHFTKTDARLANNGIPKEVQELRCKANYKALRFTPPIEELGKKIVRILREKGPFLVLHLRYEMDMLAFSGCTEGCNDKEIEELTNMR
;
A
#
# COMPACT_ATOMS: atom_id res chain seq x y z
N MET A 1 -0.45 -4.06 -2.37
CA MET A 1 0.55 -3.16 -1.74
C MET A 1 0.56 -1.75 -2.38
N ARG A 2 1.06 -1.55 -3.62
CA ARG A 2 1.19 -0.20 -4.21
C ARG A 2 -0.12 0.57 -4.35
N ALA A 3 -1.18 -0.08 -4.82
CA ALA A 3 -2.48 0.56 -5.01
C ALA A 3 -3.03 1.16 -3.70
N GLY A 4 -2.96 0.41 -2.59
CA GLY A 4 -3.39 0.92 -1.27
C GLY A 4 -2.58 2.12 -0.80
N ILE A 5 -1.26 2.12 -1.01
CA ILE A 5 -0.41 3.28 -0.69
C ILE A 5 -0.84 4.50 -1.53
N CYS A 6 -1.13 4.30 -2.82
CA CYS A 6 -1.57 5.36 -3.71
C CYS A 6 -2.95 5.92 -3.33
N ASP A 7 -3.88 5.04 -2.91
CA ASP A 7 -5.18 5.45 -2.37
C ASP A 7 -4.98 6.32 -1.14
N MET A 8 -4.12 5.91 -0.20
CA MET A 8 -3.88 6.67 1.03
C MET A 8 -3.21 8.02 0.77
N VAL A 9 -2.32 8.13 -0.21
CA VAL A 9 -1.77 9.42 -0.67
C VAL A 9 -2.88 10.33 -1.17
N ALA A 10 -3.78 9.82 -2.02
CA ALA A 10 -4.87 10.60 -2.59
C ALA A 10 -5.91 11.03 -1.53
N ILE A 11 -6.26 10.11 -0.62
CA ILE A 11 -7.17 10.36 0.51
C ILE A 11 -6.58 11.40 1.47
N ALA A 12 -5.28 11.32 1.77
CA ALA A 12 -4.61 12.28 2.63
C ALA A 12 -4.60 13.69 2.03
N ARG A 13 -4.34 13.83 0.72
CA ARG A 13 -4.47 15.13 0.02
C ARG A 13 -5.90 15.65 0.08
N PHE A 14 -6.88 14.80 -0.21
CA PHE A 14 -8.29 15.21 -0.25
C PHE A 14 -8.80 15.72 1.10
N MET A 15 -8.47 15.02 2.19
CA MET A 15 -8.85 15.46 3.54
C MET A 15 -7.94 16.57 4.10
N ASN A 16 -6.91 16.97 3.35
CA ASN A 16 -5.85 17.91 3.78
C ASN A 16 -5.22 17.52 5.12
N VAL A 17 -4.81 16.25 5.24
CA VAL A 17 -4.15 15.71 6.44
C VAL A 17 -2.70 15.31 6.15
N THR A 18 -1.91 15.14 7.21
CA THR A 18 -0.55 14.61 7.10
C THR A 18 -0.58 13.10 7.00
N LEU A 19 0.10 12.54 6.00
CA LEU A 19 0.36 11.11 5.88
C LEU A 19 1.64 10.76 6.63
N ILE A 20 1.64 9.67 7.39
CA ILE A 20 2.87 9.07 7.92
C ILE A 20 3.32 7.99 6.93
N VAL A 21 4.64 7.84 6.73
CA VAL A 21 5.19 6.77 5.89
C VAL A 21 4.57 5.44 6.32
N PRO A 22 3.97 4.67 5.39
CA PRO A 22 3.23 3.46 5.75
C PRO A 22 4.12 2.38 6.36
N GLU A 23 3.51 1.52 7.15
CA GLU A 23 4.09 0.24 7.57
C GLU A 23 3.65 -0.84 6.58
N LEU A 24 4.55 -1.77 6.24
CA LEU A 24 4.23 -2.94 5.42
C LEU A 24 3.72 -4.06 6.32
N ASP A 25 2.64 -4.72 5.91
CA ASP A 25 2.12 -5.89 6.62
C ASP A 25 3.04 -7.10 6.39
N ASN A 26 3.62 -7.60 7.47
CA ASN A 26 4.50 -8.77 7.53
C ASN A 26 3.89 -9.95 8.28
N THR A 27 2.58 -9.90 8.59
CA THR A 27 1.90 -10.88 9.46
C THR A 27 0.84 -11.73 8.75
N SER A 28 0.18 -11.20 7.72
CA SER A 28 -0.99 -11.89 7.14
C SER A 28 -0.63 -13.04 6.19
N PHE A 29 0.18 -12.78 5.17
CA PHE A 29 0.52 -13.76 4.13
C PHE A 29 2.01 -13.82 3.79
N TRP A 30 2.72 -12.73 4.00
CA TRP A 30 4.12 -12.58 3.61
C TRP A 30 5.01 -12.77 4.82
N ASN A 31 5.90 -13.78 4.79
CA ASN A 31 6.96 -13.93 5.78
C ASN A 31 8.17 -13.04 5.44
N ASP A 32 7.90 -11.81 5.02
CA ASP A 32 8.90 -10.80 4.71
C ASP A 32 8.90 -9.73 5.80
N ARG A 33 10.04 -9.54 6.46
CA ARG A 33 10.21 -8.57 7.55
C ARG A 33 10.70 -7.21 7.06
N SER A 34 10.79 -7.01 5.75
CA SER A 34 11.19 -5.75 5.15
C SER A 34 10.23 -4.63 5.56
N ARG A 35 10.82 -3.52 6.00
CA ARG A 35 10.09 -2.29 6.29
C ARG A 35 9.93 -1.48 5.01
N PHE A 36 9.14 -0.41 5.08
CA PHE A 36 8.88 0.42 3.91
C PHE A 36 10.16 1.00 3.31
N GLU A 37 11.11 1.42 4.14
CA GLU A 37 12.41 1.96 3.73
C GLU A 37 13.38 0.92 3.16
N ASP A 38 13.16 -0.36 3.44
CA ASP A 38 13.98 -1.43 2.89
C ASP A 38 13.59 -1.69 1.42
N VAL A 39 12.32 -1.42 1.06
CA VAL A 39 11.76 -1.63 -0.28
C VAL A 39 11.74 -0.35 -1.11
N PHE A 40 11.30 0.77 -0.55
CA PHE A 40 11.08 2.04 -1.27
C PHE A 40 12.02 3.15 -0.79
N ASP A 41 12.45 3.99 -1.72
CA ASP A 41 13.19 5.21 -1.39
C ASP A 41 12.26 6.24 -0.71
N VAL A 42 12.32 6.32 0.61
CA VAL A 42 11.45 7.17 1.44
C VAL A 42 11.68 8.65 1.18
N ASP A 43 12.94 9.08 1.03
CA ASP A 43 13.26 10.49 0.83
C ASP A 43 12.80 10.96 -0.53
N TYR A 44 12.95 10.12 -1.56
CA TYR A 44 12.40 10.36 -2.88
C TYR A 44 10.87 10.35 -2.88
N PHE A 45 10.23 9.42 -2.16
CA PHE A 45 8.77 9.36 -2.02
C PHE A 45 8.20 10.65 -1.41
N ILE A 46 8.79 11.13 -0.31
CA ILE A 46 8.38 12.37 0.38
C ILE A 46 8.60 13.58 -0.53
N SER A 47 9.79 13.73 -1.10
CA SER A 47 10.12 14.90 -1.92
C SER A 47 9.33 14.95 -3.24
N SER A 48 9.02 13.82 -3.86
CA SER A 48 8.23 13.74 -5.10
C SER A 48 6.77 14.13 -4.93
N LEU A 49 6.25 14.06 -3.71
CA LEU A 49 4.86 14.36 -3.35
C LEU A 49 4.72 15.61 -2.47
N ARG A 50 5.81 16.34 -2.19
CA ARG A 50 5.82 17.49 -1.26
C ARG A 50 4.80 18.59 -1.59
N ASP A 51 4.52 18.80 -2.88
CA ASP A 51 3.57 19.82 -3.36
C ASP A 51 2.12 19.26 -3.41
N GLU A 52 1.96 17.96 -3.17
CA GLU A 52 0.68 17.25 -3.21
C GLU A 52 0.11 16.96 -1.82
N VAL A 53 0.94 16.40 -0.94
CA VAL A 53 0.54 15.97 0.40
C VAL A 53 1.73 16.07 1.34
N ARG A 54 1.46 16.48 2.58
CA ARG A 54 2.49 16.48 3.63
C ARG A 54 2.71 15.06 4.10
N ILE A 55 3.94 14.55 3.94
CA ILE A 55 4.34 13.21 4.39
C ILE A 55 5.46 13.35 5.43
N LEU A 56 5.35 12.62 6.54
CA LEU A 56 6.39 12.53 7.58
C LEU A 56 6.85 11.08 7.76
N LYS A 57 8.13 10.87 8.04
CA LYS A 57 8.69 9.53 8.32
C LYS A 57 8.13 8.93 9.61
N VAL A 58 7.93 9.78 10.63
CA VAL A 58 7.47 9.38 11.96
C VAL A 58 6.44 10.39 12.47
N LEU A 59 5.62 9.96 13.43
CA LEU A 59 4.69 10.84 14.12
C LEU A 59 5.45 11.96 14.87
N PRO A 60 4.96 13.20 14.87
CA PRO A 60 5.58 14.25 15.70
C PRO A 60 5.41 13.95 17.19
N HIS A 61 6.34 14.44 18.03
CA HIS A 61 6.38 14.13 19.47
C HIS A 61 5.05 14.35 20.22
N LYS A 62 4.30 15.39 19.87
CA LYS A 62 3.00 15.68 20.50
C LYS A 62 1.97 14.57 20.23
N GLN A 63 1.97 14.02 19.01
CA GLN A 63 1.11 12.93 18.59
C GLN A 63 1.56 11.61 19.20
N ILE A 64 2.88 11.35 19.28
CA ILE A 64 3.42 10.18 19.98
C ILE A 64 2.91 10.14 21.43
N ARG A 65 3.11 11.23 22.19
CA ARG A 65 2.62 11.32 23.58
C ARG A 65 1.12 11.10 23.69
N ARG A 66 0.34 11.62 22.73
CA ARG A 66 -1.12 11.44 22.73
C ARG A 66 -1.50 9.98 22.50
N VAL A 67 -0.80 9.27 21.63
CA VAL A 67 -1.00 7.84 21.36
C VAL A 67 -0.51 6.96 22.52
N GLU A 68 0.52 7.39 23.25
CA GLU A 68 0.97 6.71 24.47
C GLU A 68 -0.02 6.87 25.62
N ILE A 69 -0.62 8.05 25.76
CA ILE A 69 -1.62 8.36 26.80
C ILE A 69 -2.99 7.74 26.46
N ALA A 70 -3.39 7.81 25.20
CA ALA A 70 -4.66 7.29 24.70
C ALA A 70 -4.39 6.25 23.61
N THR A 71 -4.93 5.04 23.77
CA THR A 71 -4.75 3.93 22.83
C THR A 71 -4.94 4.37 21.37
N LEU A 72 -3.99 3.98 20.51
CA LEU A 72 -4.03 4.26 19.06
C LEU A 72 -5.36 3.78 18.45
N TYR A 73 -6.14 4.73 17.92
CA TYR A 73 -7.38 4.37 17.23
C TYR A 73 -7.06 3.75 15.87
N SER A 74 -7.24 2.43 15.78
CA SER A 74 -6.99 1.64 14.58
C SER A 74 -8.29 1.12 13.98
N MET A 75 -8.47 1.23 12.66
CA MET A 75 -9.64 0.68 11.96
C MET A 75 -9.35 0.36 10.49
N PRO A 76 -10.02 -0.65 9.89
CA PRO A 76 -10.03 -0.80 8.45
C PRO A 76 -11.03 0.18 7.82
N PRO A 77 -10.65 0.94 6.77
CA PRO A 77 -11.62 1.70 5.98
C PRO A 77 -12.61 0.76 5.27
N ALA A 78 -13.81 1.25 4.97
CA ALA A 78 -14.77 0.48 4.18
C ALA A 78 -14.24 0.27 2.75
N SER A 79 -14.37 -0.96 2.23
CA SER A 79 -13.91 -1.31 0.88
C SER A 79 -14.63 -0.45 -0.18
N TRP A 80 -13.90 -0.05 -1.22
CA TRP A 80 -14.44 0.68 -2.37
C TRP A 80 -15.21 1.96 -2.00
N SER A 81 -14.81 2.62 -0.92
CA SER A 81 -15.46 3.85 -0.45
C SER A 81 -15.26 5.00 -1.43
N ASN A 82 -16.26 5.88 -1.54
CA ASN A 82 -16.14 7.13 -2.27
C ASN A 82 -15.44 8.21 -1.43
N MET A 83 -15.21 9.38 -2.02
CA MET A 83 -14.56 10.50 -1.33
C MET A 83 -15.38 11.03 -0.13
N SER A 84 -16.72 11.02 -0.22
CA SER A 84 -17.58 11.54 0.86
C SER A 84 -17.49 10.70 2.14
N TYR A 85 -17.25 9.40 2.04
CA TYR A 85 -16.96 8.55 3.22
C TYR A 85 -15.77 9.11 4.02
N TYR A 86 -14.70 9.51 3.34
CA TYR A 86 -13.51 10.04 4.00
C TYR A 86 -13.78 11.39 4.67
N ASP A 87 -14.49 12.28 3.98
CA ASP A 87 -14.83 13.59 4.54
C ASP A 87 -15.83 13.50 5.71
N GLN A 88 -16.87 12.67 5.58
CA GLN A 88 -17.97 12.63 6.55
C GLN A 88 -17.73 11.67 7.71
N MET A 89 -16.96 10.58 7.51
CA MET A 89 -16.77 9.54 8.52
C MET A 89 -15.36 9.52 9.09
N ILE A 90 -14.34 9.70 8.24
CA ILE A 90 -12.93 9.57 8.66
C ILE A 90 -12.41 10.89 9.22
N LEU A 91 -12.61 12.01 8.54
CA LEU A 91 -12.09 13.30 8.98
C LEU A 91 -12.57 13.69 10.39
N PRO A 92 -13.83 13.45 10.80
CA PRO A 92 -14.25 13.67 12.19
C PRO A 92 -13.50 12.79 13.20
N ARG A 93 -13.17 11.54 12.83
CA ARG A 93 -12.36 10.65 13.68
C ARG A 93 -10.93 11.15 13.81
N ILE A 94 -10.32 11.64 12.72
CA ILE A 94 -9.00 12.27 12.77
C ILE A 94 -9.03 13.51 13.69
N LYS A 95 -10.05 14.36 13.59
CA LYS A 95 -10.22 15.52 14.48
C LYS A 95 -10.38 15.11 15.95
N LYS A 96 -11.15 14.03 16.22
CA LYS A 96 -11.39 13.51 17.58
C LYS A 96 -10.13 12.88 18.19
N TYR A 97 -9.47 11.97 17.48
CA TYR A 97 -8.37 11.17 18.03
C TYR A 97 -6.99 11.81 17.79
N GLY A 98 -6.87 12.72 16.82
CA GLY A 98 -5.61 13.34 16.40
C GLY A 98 -4.77 12.46 15.48
N VAL A 99 -4.77 11.15 15.70
CA VAL A 99 -4.13 10.13 14.87
C VAL A 99 -5.14 9.01 14.61
N VAL A 100 -5.24 8.56 13.37
CA VAL A 100 -6.01 7.37 12.98
C VAL A 100 -5.06 6.45 12.24
N HIS A 101 -4.96 5.21 12.70
CA HIS A 101 -4.20 4.16 12.04
C HIS A 101 -5.15 3.31 11.18
N PHE A 102 -4.85 3.22 9.89
CA PHE A 102 -5.63 2.40 8.98
C PHE A 102 -5.01 1.04 8.78
N THR A 103 -5.74 0.00 9.14
CA THR A 103 -5.38 -1.39 8.84
C THR A 103 -5.98 -1.79 7.49
N LYS A 104 -5.35 -2.76 6.80
CA LYS A 104 -5.85 -3.34 5.55
C LYS A 104 -6.22 -2.29 4.49
N THR A 105 -5.28 -1.49 4.02
CA THR A 105 -5.56 -0.34 3.11
C THR A 105 -5.74 -0.71 1.64
N ASP A 106 -5.86 -2.00 1.33
CA ASP A 106 -6.16 -2.52 -0.01
C ASP A 106 -7.59 -2.17 -0.45
N ALA A 107 -7.73 -1.69 -1.69
CA ALA A 107 -9.02 -1.40 -2.34
C ALA A 107 -9.98 -0.53 -1.51
N ARG A 108 -9.47 0.54 -0.88
CA ARG A 108 -10.27 1.41 0.00
C ARG A 108 -10.84 2.64 -0.68
N LEU A 109 -10.37 2.98 -1.88
CA LEU A 109 -10.93 4.04 -2.69
C LEU A 109 -11.60 3.45 -3.94
N ALA A 110 -12.82 3.90 -4.24
CA ALA A 110 -13.52 3.52 -5.46
C ALA A 110 -12.71 3.88 -6.72
N ASN A 111 -12.68 2.98 -7.71
CA ASN A 111 -12.02 3.25 -8.99
C ASN A 111 -12.87 4.13 -9.93
N ASN A 112 -14.19 4.06 -9.79
CA ASN A 112 -15.13 4.78 -10.63
C ASN A 112 -15.75 5.95 -9.85
N GLY A 113 -16.19 6.99 -10.58
CA GLY A 113 -16.87 8.13 -9.96
C GLY A 113 -15.97 9.01 -9.09
N ILE A 114 -14.64 8.91 -9.24
CA ILE A 114 -13.68 9.79 -8.57
C ILE A 114 -13.16 10.87 -9.53
N PRO A 115 -12.86 12.10 -9.03
CA PRO A 115 -12.36 13.19 -9.86
C PRO A 115 -11.06 12.84 -10.59
N LYS A 116 -10.85 13.44 -11.77
CA LYS A 116 -9.64 13.22 -12.60
C LYS A 116 -8.35 13.50 -11.84
N GLU A 117 -8.31 14.59 -11.08
CA GLU A 117 -7.14 14.98 -10.28
C GLU A 117 -6.75 13.92 -9.24
N VAL A 118 -7.74 13.22 -8.66
CA VAL A 118 -7.51 12.12 -7.71
C VAL A 118 -6.84 10.94 -8.43
N GLN A 119 -7.28 10.61 -9.63
CA GLN A 119 -6.67 9.55 -10.44
C GLN A 119 -5.26 9.93 -10.90
N GLU A 120 -5.04 11.18 -11.30
CA GLU A 120 -3.72 11.69 -11.67
C GLU A 120 -2.74 11.61 -10.50
N LEU A 121 -3.19 11.94 -9.28
CA LEU A 121 -2.36 11.79 -8.08
C LEU A 121 -2.09 10.31 -7.76
N ARG A 122 -3.06 9.41 -7.85
CA ARG A 122 -2.81 7.96 -7.69
C ARG A 122 -1.76 7.47 -8.69
N CYS A 123 -1.86 7.92 -9.94
CA CYS A 123 -0.90 7.61 -11.00
C CYS A 123 0.50 8.16 -10.69
N LYS A 124 0.60 9.43 -10.28
CA LYS A 124 1.87 10.06 -9.85
C LYS A 124 2.48 9.32 -8.66
N ALA A 125 1.69 8.99 -7.64
CA ALA A 125 2.14 8.22 -6.49
C ALA A 125 2.68 6.85 -6.93
N ASN A 126 1.92 6.15 -7.79
CA ASN A 126 2.29 4.81 -8.23
C ASN A 126 3.52 4.82 -9.13
N TYR A 127 3.52 5.55 -10.25
CA TYR A 127 4.56 5.40 -11.27
C TYR A 127 5.75 6.34 -11.07
N LYS A 128 5.55 7.46 -10.37
CA LYS A 128 6.60 8.45 -10.16
C LYS A 128 7.20 8.36 -8.77
N ALA A 129 6.39 8.40 -7.71
CA ALA A 129 6.88 8.57 -6.34
C ALA A 129 7.32 7.27 -5.65
N LEU A 130 6.61 6.16 -5.87
CA LEU A 130 6.97 4.85 -5.32
C LEU A 130 8.09 4.19 -6.14
N ARG A 131 9.32 4.61 -5.92
CA ARG A 131 10.51 3.98 -6.49
C ARG A 131 11.14 3.03 -5.50
N PHE A 132 11.70 1.93 -6.00
CA PHE A 132 12.45 1.03 -5.16
C PHE A 132 13.72 1.72 -4.65
N THR A 133 14.29 1.19 -3.58
CA THR A 133 15.60 1.67 -3.10
C THR A 133 16.66 1.53 -4.21
N PRO A 134 17.69 2.40 -4.24
CA PRO A 134 18.72 2.34 -5.26
C PRO A 134 19.37 0.94 -5.41
N PRO A 135 19.67 0.18 -4.35
CA PRO A 135 20.21 -1.18 -4.50
C PRO A 135 19.30 -2.12 -5.29
N ILE A 136 17.98 -2.08 -5.05
CA ILE A 136 17.00 -2.91 -5.77
C ILE A 136 16.90 -2.48 -7.23
N GLU A 137 16.82 -1.18 -7.51
CA GLU A 137 16.75 -0.68 -8.88
C GLU A 137 18.02 -1.02 -9.69
N GLU A 138 19.20 -0.81 -9.12
CA GLU A 138 20.46 -1.08 -9.81
C GLU A 138 20.67 -2.57 -10.06
N LEU A 139 20.27 -3.43 -9.11
CA LEU A 139 20.28 -4.87 -9.33
C LEU A 139 19.32 -5.27 -10.47
N GLY A 140 18.09 -4.76 -10.47
CA GLY A 140 17.13 -5.01 -11.53
C GLY A 140 17.63 -4.56 -12.90
N LYS A 141 18.19 -3.35 -13.00
CA LYS A 141 18.81 -2.83 -14.24
C LYS A 141 19.98 -3.70 -14.71
N LYS A 142 20.82 -4.17 -13.78
CA LYS A 142 21.95 -5.07 -14.09
C LYS A 142 21.47 -6.40 -14.67
N ILE A 143 20.45 -7.02 -14.08
CA ILE A 143 19.86 -8.27 -14.59
C ILE A 143 19.32 -8.08 -16.01
N VAL A 144 18.52 -7.03 -16.22
CA VAL A 144 17.96 -6.71 -17.54
C VAL A 144 19.06 -6.46 -18.58
N ARG A 145 20.13 -5.76 -18.21
CA ARG A 145 21.29 -5.53 -19.10
C ARG A 145 21.92 -6.85 -19.54
N ILE A 146 22.21 -7.75 -18.60
CA ILE A 146 22.81 -9.07 -18.89
C ILE A 146 21.91 -9.90 -19.81
N LEU A 147 20.59 -9.89 -19.58
CA LEU A 147 19.65 -10.63 -20.43
C LEU A 147 19.63 -10.06 -21.85
N ARG A 148 19.61 -8.74 -22.01
CA ARG A 148 19.64 -8.08 -23.33
C ARG A 148 20.93 -8.35 -24.11
N GLU A 149 22.07 -8.42 -23.42
CA GLU A 149 23.35 -8.78 -24.03
C GLU A 149 23.34 -10.19 -24.62
N LYS A 150 22.50 -11.10 -24.11
CA LYS A 150 22.33 -12.47 -24.63
C LYS A 150 21.28 -12.59 -25.75
N GLY A 151 20.56 -11.51 -26.05
CA GLY A 151 19.51 -11.46 -27.08
C GLY A 151 18.13 -11.11 -26.53
N PRO A 152 17.09 -11.18 -27.39
CA PRO A 152 15.71 -10.98 -26.98
C PRO A 152 15.28 -12.00 -25.92
N PHE A 153 14.46 -11.58 -24.96
CA PHE A 153 13.96 -12.45 -23.90
C PHE A 153 12.49 -12.14 -23.58
N LEU A 154 11.81 -13.12 -23.00
CA LEU A 154 10.44 -13.02 -22.49
C LEU A 154 10.48 -13.01 -20.96
N VAL A 155 9.67 -12.16 -20.33
CA VAL A 155 9.45 -12.17 -18.88
C VAL A 155 8.03 -12.63 -18.61
N LEU A 156 7.90 -13.65 -17.78
CA LEU A 156 6.62 -14.19 -17.35
C LEU A 156 6.58 -14.17 -15.83
N HIS A 157 5.67 -13.37 -15.26
CA HIS A 157 5.42 -13.36 -13.83
C HIS A 157 4.24 -14.30 -13.53
N LEU A 158 4.56 -15.51 -13.08
CA LEU A 158 3.57 -16.48 -12.66
C LEU A 158 3.42 -16.39 -11.14
N ARG A 159 2.22 -16.03 -10.70
CA ARG A 159 1.89 -15.88 -9.29
C ARG A 159 1.18 -17.15 -8.81
N TYR A 160 1.87 -17.98 -8.02
CA TYR A 160 1.43 -19.30 -7.54
C TYR A 160 1.35 -19.39 -6.01
N GLU A 161 1.05 -18.28 -5.35
CA GLU A 161 0.90 -18.22 -3.91
C GLU A 161 -0.44 -18.84 -3.46
N MET A 162 -0.47 -19.33 -2.22
CA MET A 162 -1.64 -20.02 -1.65
C MET A 162 -2.90 -19.13 -1.65
N ASP A 163 -2.75 -17.81 -1.46
CA ASP A 163 -3.86 -16.86 -1.55
C ASP A 163 -4.46 -16.85 -2.96
N MET A 164 -3.62 -16.80 -4.00
CA MET A 164 -4.06 -16.82 -5.39
C MET A 164 -4.75 -18.14 -5.74
N LEU A 165 -4.21 -19.27 -5.31
CA LEU A 165 -4.83 -20.59 -5.52
C LEU A 165 -6.16 -20.70 -4.80
N ALA A 166 -6.21 -20.29 -3.52
CA ALA A 166 -7.43 -20.29 -2.72
C ALA A 166 -8.51 -19.44 -3.41
N PHE A 167 -8.24 -18.18 -3.74
CA PHE A 167 -9.24 -17.31 -4.39
C PHE A 167 -9.60 -17.71 -5.82
N SER A 168 -8.75 -18.46 -6.53
CA SER A 168 -9.03 -18.89 -7.91
C SER A 168 -10.14 -19.92 -8.04
N GLY A 169 -10.48 -20.64 -6.97
CA GLY A 169 -11.41 -21.76 -7.08
C GLY A 169 -10.75 -23.10 -7.44
N CYS A 170 -9.54 -23.08 -8.01
CA CYS A 170 -8.91 -24.24 -8.63
C CYS A 170 -8.43 -25.27 -7.60
N THR A 171 -8.84 -26.52 -7.78
CA THR A 171 -8.43 -27.68 -6.97
C THR A 171 -7.73 -28.75 -7.82
N GLU A 172 -7.42 -28.44 -9.08
CA GLU A 172 -6.82 -29.39 -10.01
C GLU A 172 -5.43 -29.79 -9.50
N GLY A 173 -5.22 -31.09 -9.30
CA GLY A 173 -3.97 -31.63 -8.76
C GLY A 173 -3.83 -31.55 -7.23
N CYS A 174 -4.82 -31.03 -6.51
CA CYS A 174 -4.83 -31.03 -5.05
C CYS A 174 -5.38 -32.34 -4.49
N ASN A 175 -4.85 -32.80 -3.35
CA ASN A 175 -5.46 -33.86 -2.55
C ASN A 175 -6.54 -33.30 -1.59
N ASP A 176 -7.33 -34.17 -0.97
CA ASP A 176 -8.46 -33.75 -0.11
C ASP A 176 -8.06 -32.78 1.02
N LYS A 177 -6.87 -32.97 1.61
CA LYS A 177 -6.36 -32.08 2.67
C LYS A 177 -6.01 -30.70 2.11
N GLU A 178 -5.36 -30.64 0.96
CA GLU A 178 -5.01 -29.38 0.29
C GLU A 178 -6.27 -28.63 -0.16
N ILE A 179 -7.30 -29.35 -0.62
CA ILE A 179 -8.60 -28.77 -0.97
C ILE A 179 -9.25 -28.15 0.26
N GLU A 180 -9.24 -28.85 1.40
CA GLU A 180 -9.76 -28.33 2.66
C GLU A 180 -8.97 -27.11 3.14
N GLU A 181 -7.64 -27.15 3.08
CA GLU A 181 -6.77 -26.02 3.42
C GLU A 181 -7.06 -24.79 2.56
N LEU A 182 -7.13 -24.94 1.23
CA LEU A 182 -7.47 -23.86 0.31
C LEU A 182 -8.89 -23.32 0.51
N THR A 183 -9.85 -24.19 0.85
CA THR A 183 -11.23 -23.80 1.13
C THR A 183 -11.32 -22.97 2.41
N ASN A 184 -10.58 -23.35 3.45
CA ASN A 184 -10.53 -22.62 4.72
C ASN A 184 -9.85 -21.23 4.60
N MET A 185 -9.07 -20.99 3.54
CA MET A 185 -8.39 -19.72 3.27
C MET A 185 -9.23 -18.71 2.46
N ARG A 186 -10.38 -19.11 1.91
CA ARG A 186 -11.31 -18.23 1.15
C ARG A 186 -12.17 -17.37 2.07
#